data_AF-A0A6P0DTN2-F1
#
_entry.id   AF-A0A6P0DTN2-F1
#
_cell.length_a   1.000
_cell.length_b   1.000
_cell.length_c   1.000
_cell.angle_alpha   90.00
_cell.angle_beta   90.00
_cell.angle_gamma   90.00
#
_symmetry.space_group_name_H-M   'P 1'
#
loop_
_entity.id
_entity.type
_entity.pdbx_description
1 polymer ?
#
loop_
_entity_poly.entity_id
_entity_poly.type
_entity_poly.pdbx_seq_one_letter_code
_entity_poly.pdbx_strand_id
1 'polypeptide(L)' 'PAYLNPFTHSRAAAMVASGALELDALVTKTISLEEVADVVGNAPLPGEIKVIVRP' A
#
# COMPACT_ATOMS: atom_id res chain seq x y z
N PRO A 1 16.26 2.94 -3.54
CA PRO A 1 15.90 3.92 -2.50
C PRO A 1 14.44 4.37 -2.64
N ALA A 2 13.59 4.07 -1.66
CA ALA A 2 12.24 4.63 -1.63
C ALA A 2 12.34 6.13 -1.37
N TYR A 3 11.80 6.95 -2.27
CA TYR A 3 11.78 8.40 -2.11
C TYR A 3 10.67 8.77 -1.12
N LEU A 4 11.05 9.21 0.08
CA LEU A 4 10.11 9.82 1.02
C LEU A 4 10.08 11.31 0.77
N ASN A 5 8.87 11.86 0.60
CA ASN A 5 8.72 13.30 0.43
C ASN A 5 9.08 14.03 1.74
N PRO A 6 10.12 14.89 1.76
CA PRO A 6 10.61 15.47 3.01
C PRO A 6 9.66 16.51 3.62
N PHE A 7 8.68 17.02 2.86
CA PHE A 7 7.79 18.09 3.30
C PHE A 7 6.40 17.60 3.70
N THR A 8 6.02 16.38 3.35
CA THR A 8 4.68 15.85 3.62
C THR A 8 4.66 14.54 4.41
N HIS A 9 5.75 13.77 4.41
CA HIS A 9 5.73 12.41 4.97
C HIS A 9 5.45 12.39 6.48
N SER A 10 6.04 13.31 7.26
CA SER A 10 5.79 13.39 8.71
C SER A 10 4.32 13.68 9.04
N ARG A 11 3.66 14.57 8.28
CA ARG A 11 2.23 14.86 8.46
C ARG A 11 1.37 13.66 8.06
N ALA A 12 1.71 12.96 6.98
CA ALA A 12 1.02 11.75 6.57
C ALA A 12 1.09 10.68 7.66
N ALA A 13 2.27 10.40 8.21
CA ALA A 13 2.45 9.46 9.30
C ALA A 13 1.62 9.82 10.55
N ALA A 14 1.56 11.11 10.91
CA ALA A 14 0.73 11.57 12.02
C ALA A 14 -0.77 11.35 11.78
N MET A 15 -1.26 11.56 10.55
CA MET A 15 -2.65 11.28 10.21
C MET A 15 -2.99 9.79 10.32
N VAL A 16 -2.11 8.90 9.82
CA VAL A 16 -2.27 7.45 9.99
C VAL A 16 -2.32 7.07 11.47
N ALA A 17 -1.37 7.56 12.26
CA ALA A 17 -1.28 7.25 13.69
C ALA A 17 -2.51 7.76 14.49
N SER A 18 -3.12 8.86 14.07
CA SER A 18 -4.31 9.42 14.71
C SER A 18 -5.61 8.68 14.40
N GLY A 19 -5.62 7.75 13.43
CA GLY A 19 -6.86 7.11 12.96
C GLY A 19 -7.81 8.06 12.23
N ALA A 20 -7.34 9.23 11.80
CA ALA A 20 -8.15 10.22 11.08
C ALA A 20 -8.58 9.76 9.66
N LEU A 21 -8.04 8.64 9.18
CA LEU A 21 -8.26 8.10 7.84
C LEU A 21 -8.66 6.63 7.92
N GLU A 22 -9.67 6.24 7.14
CA GLU A 22 -10.06 4.84 6.94
C GLU A 22 -9.22 4.23 5.80
N LEU A 23 -8.12 3.55 6.17
CA LEU A 23 -7.13 3.04 5.21
C LEU A 23 -7.30 1.56 4.90
N ASP A 24 -7.96 0.80 5.77
CA ASP A 24 -8.10 -0.64 5.61
C ASP A 24 -8.95 -0.97 4.38
N ALA A 25 -9.97 -0.16 4.09
CA ALA A 25 -10.79 -0.26 2.89
C ALA A 25 -10.00 -0.11 1.57
N LEU A 26 -8.78 0.44 1.60
CA LEU A 26 -7.94 0.58 0.41
C LEU A 26 -7.15 -0.70 0.10
N VAL A 27 -6.92 -1.57 1.08
CA VAL A 27 -6.15 -2.80 0.90
C VAL A 27 -7.05 -3.91 0.37
N THR A 28 -7.00 -4.13 -0.94
CA THR A 28 -7.83 -5.13 -1.63
C THR A 28 -7.20 -6.52 -1.66
N LYS A 29 -5.88 -6.61 -1.50
CA LYS A 29 -5.16 -7.89 -1.52
C LYS A 29 -3.92 -7.85 -0.63
N THR A 30 -3.67 -8.93 0.09
CA THR A 30 -2.39 -9.17 0.77
C THR A 30 -1.74 -10.38 0.13
N ILE A 31 -0.45 -10.29 -0.21
CA ILE A 31 0.31 -11.36 -0.87
C ILE A 31 1.62 -11.65 -0.14
N SER A 32 2.16 -12.83 -0.39
CA SER A 32 3.51 -13.24 -0.02
C SER A 32 4.58 -12.62 -0.94
N LEU A 33 5.85 -12.76 -0.57
CA LEU A 33 6.95 -12.23 -1.38
C LEU A 33 7.12 -12.99 -2.70
N GLU A 34 6.80 -14.28 -2.70
CA GLU A 34 6.89 -15.18 -3.85
C GLU A 34 5.90 -14.80 -4.97
N GLU A 35 4.76 -14.22 -4.60
CA GLU A 35 3.69 -13.81 -5.52
C GLU A 35 3.96 -12.44 -6.18
N VAL A 36 4.94 -11.67 -5.72
CA VAL A 36 5.18 -10.29 -6.17
C VAL A 36 5.44 -10.21 -7.67
N ALA A 37 6.28 -11.11 -8.19
CA ALA A 37 6.64 -11.10 -9.60
C ALA A 37 5.44 -11.32 -10.52
N ASP A 38 4.54 -12.25 -10.15
CA ASP A 38 3.32 -12.53 -10.89
C ASP A 38 2.33 -11.35 -10.81
N VAL A 39 2.11 -10.80 -9.63
CA VAL A 39 1.16 -9.67 -9.45
C VAL A 39 1.62 -8.41 -10.17
N VAL A 40 2.92 -8.06 -10.09
CA VAL A 40 3.46 -6.88 -10.78
C VAL A 40 3.55 -7.08 -12.29
N GLY A 41 3.74 -8.32 -12.74
CA GLY A 41 3.88 -8.67 -14.16
C GLY A 41 2.56 -8.66 -14.95
N ASN A 42 1.41 -8.67 -14.27
CA ASN A 42 0.10 -8.77 -14.89
C ASN A 42 -0.72 -7.48 -14.74
N ALA A 43 -1.80 -7.37 -15.52
CA ALA A 43 -2.77 -6.29 -15.35
C ALA A 43 -3.53 -6.44 -14.02
N PRO A 44 -3.86 -5.33 -13.32
CA PRO A 44 -4.66 -5.37 -12.10
C PRO A 44 -6.04 -6.00 -12.34
N LEU A 45 -6.57 -6.68 -11.32
CA LEU A 45 -7.93 -7.21 -11.38
C LEU A 45 -8.99 -6.08 -11.31
N PRO A 46 -10.21 -6.28 -11.84
CA PRO A 46 -11.30 -5.32 -11.67
C PRO A 46 -11.55 -5.03 -10.19
N GLY A 47 -11.49 -3.76 -9.81
CA GLY A 47 -11.71 -3.32 -8.42
C GLY A 47 -10.47 -3.46 -7.51
N GLU A 48 -9.31 -3.83 -8.04
CA GLU A 48 -8.06 -3.79 -7.27
C GLU A 48 -7.61 -2.35 -6.99
N ILE A 49 -7.30 -2.05 -5.72
CA ILE A 49 -6.90 -0.71 -5.24
C ILE A 49 -5.46 -0.74 -4.74
N LYS A 50 -5.18 -1.56 -3.71
CA LYS A 50 -3.86 -1.68 -3.10
C LYS A 50 -3.57 -3.13 -2.75
N VAL A 51 -2.47 -3.62 -3.30
CA VAL A 51 -1.86 -4.89 -2.88
C VAL A 51 -0.75 -4.59 -1.88
N ILE A 52 -0.77 -5.27 -0.73
CA ILE A 52 0.27 -5.20 0.29
C ILE A 52 1.02 -6.53 0.36
N VAL A 53 2.34 -6.47 0.29
CA VAL A 53 3.20 -7.64 0.50
C VAL A 53 3.43 -7.80 2.00
N ARG A 54 3.27 -9.01 2.53
CA ARG A 54 3.63 -9.37 3.90
C ARG A 54 4.59 -10.57 3.90
N PRO A 55 5.57 -10.62 4.83
CA PRO A 55 6.41 -11.79 5.05
C PRO A 55 5.60 -12.98 5.60
#